data_AF-A0A934HG73-F1
#
_entry.id   AF-A0A934HG73-F1
#
_cell.length_a   1.000
_cell.length_b   1.000
_cell.length_c   1.000
_cell.angle_alpha   90.00
_cell.angle_beta   90.00
_cell.angle_gamma   90.00
#
_symmetry.space_group_name_H-M   'P 1'
#
loop_
_entity.id
_entity.type
_entity.pdbx_description
1 polymer ?
#
loop_
_entity_poly.entity_id
_entity_poly.type
_entity_poly.pdbx_seq_one_letter_code
_entity_poly.pdbx_strand_id
1 'polypeptide(L)'
;MRFRRVYWVVFRKELRELLRDRRSLFWLFAPPIILPGLALCAGVFIGTQALRIVNDGFPVLIQNGQAAPELVAEFEQDDSMFMVEPLADPESDPF
;
A
#
# COMPACT_ATOMS: atom_id res chain seq x y z
N MET A 1 -35.90 -40.91 9.46
CA MET A 1 -35.35 -40.28 8.23
C MET A 1 -36.10 -39.03 7.73
N ARG A 2 -37.38 -38.78 8.06
CA ARG A 2 -38.14 -37.59 7.60
C ARG A 2 -37.54 -36.23 8.01
N PHE A 3 -37.02 -36.11 9.23
CA PHE A 3 -36.43 -34.87 9.74
C PHE A 3 -35.28 -34.34 8.88
N ARG A 4 -34.36 -35.20 8.42
CA ARG A 4 -33.25 -34.80 7.54
C ARG A 4 -33.73 -34.11 6.26
N ARG A 5 -34.85 -34.57 5.70
CA ARG A 5 -35.42 -34.00 4.48
C ARG A 5 -36.04 -32.63 4.75
N VAL A 6 -36.73 -32.46 5.88
CA VAL A 6 -37.31 -31.18 6.30
C VAL A 6 -36.22 -30.14 6.55
N TYR A 7 -35.19 -30.49 7.34
CA TYR A 7 -34.06 -29.60 7.59
C TYR A 7 -33.37 -29.16 6.31
N TRP A 8 -33.19 -30.08 5.36
CA TRP A 8 -32.56 -29.75 4.09
C TRP A 8 -33.39 -28.77 3.24
N VAL A 9 -34.72 -28.94 3.23
CA VAL A 9 -35.63 -28.03 2.50
C VAL A 9 -35.61 -26.63 3.11
N VAL A 10 -35.68 -26.54 4.45
CA VAL A 10 -35.60 -25.25 5.16
C VAL A 10 -34.24 -24.61 4.93
N PHE A 11 -33.14 -25.34 5.14
CA PHE A 11 -31.79 -24.82 4.94
C PHE A 11 -31.56 -24.31 3.51
N ARG A 12 -32.03 -25.05 2.50
CA ARG A 12 -31.93 -24.62 1.10
C ARG A 12 -32.74 -23.35 0.82
N LYS A 13 -33.90 -23.19 1.47
CA LYS A 13 -34.73 -21.97 1.35
C LYS A 13 -33.98 -20.78 1.93
N GLU A 14 -33.54 -20.88 3.18
CA GLU A 14 -32.82 -19.81 3.89
C GLU A 14 -31.50 -19.45 3.18
N LEU A 15 -30.74 -20.44 2.72
CA LEU A 15 -29.51 -20.21 1.95
C LEU A 15 -29.79 -19.46 0.64
N ARG A 16 -30.89 -19.79 -0.06
CA ARG A 16 -31.29 -19.07 -1.28
C ARG A 16 -31.71 -17.63 -0.96
N GLU A 17 -32.41 -17.40 0.14
CA GLU A 17 -32.79 -16.05 0.57
C GLU A 17 -31.56 -15.21 0.92
N LEU A 18 -30.60 -15.77 1.66
CA LEU A 18 -29.31 -15.12 1.94
C LEU A 18 -28.51 -14.82 0.68
N LEU A 19 -28.43 -15.75 -0.27
CA LEU A 19 -27.74 -15.53 -1.55
C LEU A 19 -28.43 -14.49 -2.44
N ARG A 20 -29.76 -14.31 -2.29
CA ARG A 20 -30.51 -13.28 -3.01
C ARG A 20 -30.24 -11.88 -2.45
N ASP A 21 -29.97 -11.80 -1.15
CA ASP A 21 -29.52 -10.57 -0.50
C ASP A 21 -28.03 -10.32 -0.79
N ARG A 22 -27.77 -9.80 -1.98
CA ARG A 22 -26.42 -9.44 -2.45
C ARG A 22 -25.73 -8.43 -1.54
N ARG A 23 -26.48 -7.56 -0.86
CA ARG A 23 -25.93 -6.54 0.03
C ARG A 23 -25.36 -7.21 1.27
N SER A 24 -26.14 -8.06 1.93
CA SER A 24 -25.67 -8.81 3.10
C SER A 24 -24.53 -9.76 2.75
N LEU A 25 -24.60 -10.42 1.58
CA LEU A 25 -23.53 -11.29 1.09
C LEU A 25 -22.21 -10.52 0.89
N PHE A 26 -22.28 -9.32 0.30
CA PHE A 26 -21.11 -8.46 0.14
C PHE A 26 -20.49 -8.09 1.48
N TRP A 27 -21.27 -7.63 2.45
CA TRP A 27 -20.75 -7.26 3.77
C TRP A 27 -20.18 -8.44 4.55
N LEU A 28 -20.69 -9.65 4.33
CA LEU A 28 -20.18 -10.86 4.96
C LEU A 28 -18.81 -11.27 4.40
N PHE A 29 -18.63 -11.19 3.08
CA PHE A 29 -17.42 -11.66 2.39
C PHE A 29 -16.38 -10.57 2.12
N ALA A 30 -16.77 -9.29 2.12
CA ALA A 30 -15.84 -8.19 1.84
C ALA A 30 -14.70 -8.13 2.87
N PRO A 31 -14.94 -8.12 4.20
CA PRO A 31 -13.85 -8.06 5.18
C PRO A 31 -12.81 -9.20 5.08
N PRO A 32 -13.20 -10.49 5.05
CA PRO A 32 -12.23 -11.58 4.99
C PRO A 32 -11.48 -11.68 3.66
N ILE A 33 -11.94 -10.99 2.60
CA ILE A 33 -11.25 -10.95 1.30
C ILE A 33 -10.39 -9.68 1.17
N ILE A 34 -10.95 -8.52 1.51
CA ILE A 34 -10.29 -7.22 1.33
C ILE A 34 -9.15 -7.03 2.32
N LEU A 35 -9.33 -7.38 3.61
CA LEU A 35 -8.29 -7.18 4.61
C LEU A 35 -6.98 -7.92 4.31
N PRO A 36 -6.98 -9.24 4.01
CA PRO A 36 -5.72 -9.91 3.66
C PRO A 36 -5.14 -9.40 2.33
N GLY A 37 -5.98 -9.08 1.35
CA GLY A 37 -5.52 -8.47 0.10
C GLY A 37 -4.80 -7.15 0.33
N LEU A 38 -5.38 -6.27 1.15
CA LEU A 38 -4.80 -4.98 1.51
C LEU A 38 -3.51 -5.15 2.31
N ALA A 39 -3.48 -6.08 3.27
CA ALA A 39 -2.28 -6.39 4.05
C ALA A 39 -1.14 -6.91 3.17
N LEU A 40 -1.43 -7.79 2.20
CA LEU A 40 -0.44 -8.28 1.24
C LEU A 40 0.09 -7.15 0.36
N CYS A 41 -0.79 -6.31 -0.18
CA CYS A 41 -0.37 -5.15 -0.98
C CYS A 41 0.53 -4.20 -0.17
N ALA A 42 0.14 -3.89 1.07
CA ALA A 42 0.94 -3.05 1.96
C ALA A 42 2.30 -3.68 2.27
N GLY A 43 2.33 -4.97 2.60
CA GLY A 43 3.57 -5.71 2.87
C GLY A 43 4.53 -5.74 1.69
N VAL A 44 4.00 -6.01 0.48
CA VAL A 44 4.80 -5.97 -0.76
C VAL A 44 5.32 -4.57 -1.02
N PHE A 45 4.48 -3.54 -0.92
CA PHE A 45 4.88 -2.16 -1.14
C PHE A 45 6.00 -1.74 -0.18
N ILE A 46 5.81 -1.93 1.13
CA ILE A 46 6.82 -1.61 2.14
C ILE A 46 8.10 -2.42 1.89
N GLY A 47 7.99 -3.71 1.58
CA GLY A 47 9.13 -4.56 1.27
C GLY A 47 9.93 -4.07 0.05
N THR A 48 9.24 -3.69 -1.03
CA THR A 48 9.91 -3.14 -2.23
C THR A 48 10.58 -1.80 -1.95
N GLN A 49 9.96 -0.93 -1.16
CA GLN A 49 10.55 0.35 -0.78
C GLN A 49 11.75 0.17 0.16
N ALA A 50 11.66 -0.74 1.12
CA ALA A 50 12.76 -1.05 2.03
C ALA A 50 13.96 -1.65 1.27
N LEU A 51 13.71 -2.60 0.36
CA LEU A 51 14.76 -3.15 -0.49
C LEU A 51 15.40 -2.09 -1.40
N ARG A 52 14.60 -1.17 -1.93
CA ARG A 52 15.11 -0.05 -2.73
C ARG A 52 16.01 0.86 -1.90
N ILE A 53 15.61 1.21 -0.67
CA ILE A 53 16.43 2.03 0.23
C ILE A 53 17.72 1.31 0.63
N VAL A 54 17.66 0.01 0.88
CA VAL A 54 18.85 -0.79 1.25
C VAL A 54 19.82 -0.95 0.08
N ASN A 55 19.32 -1.13 -1.14
CA ASN A 55 20.17 -1.35 -2.31
C ASN A 55 20.69 -0.06 -2.94
N ASP A 56 19.85 0.96 -3.03
CA ASP A 56 20.16 2.20 -3.76
C ASP A 56 20.55 3.36 -2.82
N GLY A 57 20.34 3.21 -1.51
CA GLY A 57 20.47 4.28 -0.52
C GLY A 57 19.17 5.10 -0.35
N PHE A 58 19.18 6.09 0.55
CA PHE A 58 18.07 7.01 0.75
C PHE A 58 18.25 8.27 -0.13
N PRO A 59 17.26 8.62 -0.98
CA PRO A 59 17.38 9.80 -1.84
C PRO A 59 17.29 11.09 -1.00
N VAL A 60 18.34 11.90 -1.01
CA VAL A 60 18.38 13.20 -0.32
C VAL A 60 18.59 14.31 -1.34
N LEU A 61 17.84 15.41 -1.19
CA LEU A 61 18.02 16.62 -1.96
C LEU A 61 18.56 17.70 -1.05
N ILE A 62 19.72 18.27 -1.41
CA ILE A 62 20.31 19.40 -0.68
C ILE A 62 19.98 20.69 -1.44
N GLN A 63 19.08 21.48 -0.88
CA GLN A 63 18.79 22.81 -1.40
C GLN A 63 19.88 23.78 -0.96
N ASN A 64 20.40 24.58 -1.89
CA ASN A 64 21.45 25.56 -1.63
C ASN A 64 22.75 24.97 -1.02
N GLY A 65 23.20 23.81 -1.52
CA GLY A 65 24.43 23.16 -1.05
C GLY A 65 25.71 24.02 -1.17
N GLN A 66 25.68 25.07 -2.00
CA GLN A 66 26.80 26.01 -2.16
C GLN A 66 27.08 26.83 -0.88
N ALA A 67 26.09 27.00 0.00
CA ALA A 67 26.26 27.75 1.24
C ALA A 67 27.06 26.99 2.32
N ALA A 68 27.16 25.66 2.20
CA ALA A 68 27.85 24.80 3.16
C ALA A 68 28.49 23.58 2.47
N PRO A 69 29.62 23.77 1.75
CA PRO A 69 30.23 22.72 0.95
C PRO A 69 30.78 21.55 1.78
N GLU A 70 31.18 21.77 3.03
CA GLU A 70 31.64 20.71 3.94
C GLU A 70 30.52 19.72 4.28
N LEU A 71 29.29 20.19 4.48
CA LEU A 71 28.14 19.33 4.77
C LEU A 71 27.78 18.46 3.57
N VAL A 72 27.89 19.00 2.36
CA VAL A 72 27.66 18.25 1.12
C VAL A 72 28.69 17.12 0.99
N ALA A 73 29.98 17.41 1.23
CA ALA A 73 31.05 16.43 1.16
C ALA A 73 30.92 15.30 2.21
N GLU A 74 30.34 15.59 3.38
CA GLU A 74 30.07 14.58 4.40
C GLU A 74 28.87 13.70 4.02
N PHE A 75 27.82 14.27 3.42
CA PHE A 75 26.69 13.49 2.90
C PHE A 75 27.01 12.67 1.64
N GLU A 76 27.98 13.08 0.82
CA GLU A 76 28.47 12.28 -0.32
C GLU A 76 29.28 11.04 0.11
N GLN A 77 29.85 11.05 1.32
CA GLN A 77 30.66 9.94 1.85
C GLN A 77 29.81 8.88 2.56
N ASP A 78 28.53 9.13 2.81
CA ASP A 78 27.64 8.20 3.48
C ASP A 78 26.96 7.27 2.47
N ASP A 79 27.40 6.00 2.42
CA ASP A 79 26.85 4.95 1.55
C ASP A 79 25.34 4.69 1.77
N SER A 80 24.75 5.20 2.86
CA SER A 80 23.32 5.09 3.12
C SER A 80 22.46 6.12 2.38
N MET A 81 23.06 7.11 1.72
CA MET A 81 22.36 8.22 1.06
C MET A 81 22.89 8.43 -0.36
N PHE A 82 21.99 8.82 -1.27
CA PHE A 82 22.39 9.28 -2.60
C PHE A 82 21.73 10.61 -2.92
N MET A 83 22.51 11.54 -3.48
CA MET A 83 22.01 12.86 -3.83
C MET A 83 21.17 12.81 -5.10
N VAL A 84 20.01 13.47 -5.06
CA VAL A 84 19.14 13.65 -6.21
C VAL A 84 19.14 15.12 -6.61
N GLU A 85 19.30 15.37 -7.91
CA GLU A 85 19.23 16.73 -8.45
C GLU A 85 17.82 17.32 -8.23
N PRO A 86 17.72 18.61 -7.86
CA PRO A 86 16.44 19.29 -7.84
C PRO A 86 15.79 19.25 -9.22
N LEU A 87 14.52 18.85 -9.26
CA LEU A 87 13.67 19.13 -10.42
C LEU A 87 13.71 20.62 -10.70
N ALA A 88 13.93 20.99 -11.96
CA ALA A 88 13.91 22.38 -12.40
C ALA A 88 12.62 23.03 -11.90
N ASP A 89 12.77 24.15 -11.18
CA ASP A 89 11.66 24.90 -10.62
C ASP A 89 10.69 25.22 -11.76
N PRO A 90 9.41 24.80 -11.70
CA PRO A 90 8.44 25.26 -12.68
C PRO A 90 8.43 26.79 -12.55
N GLU A 91 8.81 27.48 -13.64
CA GLU A 91 8.91 28.95 -13.70
C GLU A 91 7.88 29.58 -12.78
N SER A 92 8.38 30.32 -11.79
CA SER A 92 7.57 31.17 -10.94
C SER A 92 6.84 32.13 -11.87
N ASP A 93 5.57 31.83 -12.13
CA ASP A 93 4.67 32.66 -12.93
C ASP A 93 4.69 34.07 -12.31
N PRO A 94 5.12 35.11 -13.05
CA PRO A 94 5.32 36.44 -12.50
C PRO A 94 3.94 37.06 -12.24
N PHE A 95 3.46 36.98 -11.00
CA PHE A 95 2.38 37.84 -10.50
C PHE A 95 2.95 39.14 -9.95
#